data_AF-A0A3G9K2Z2-F1
#
_entry.id   AF-A0A3G9K2Z2-F1
#
_cell.length_a   1.000
_cell.length_b   1.000
_cell.length_c   1.000
_cell.angle_alpha   90.00
_cell.angle_beta   90.00
_cell.angle_gamma   90.00
#
_symmetry.space_group_name_H-M   'P 1'
#
loop_
_entity.id
_entity.type
_entity.pdbx_description
1 polymer ?
#
loop_
_entity_poly.entity_id
_entity_poly.type
_entity_poly.pdbx_seq_one_letter_code
_entity_poly.pdbx_strand_id
1 'polypeptide(L)'
;MFKSHYQNNWITNHQITENNVEKIVKAGRSRWKVENEGNNVLKNHGYNLEHNFGHGQSHLCEFLLSLNLLAFLFHTVLDLVNHTYQKIRELLVTRTSFFNDIRTLLKYFWFKNWSEFFLFILTEYVPLKKINSS
;
A
#
# COMPACT_ATOMS: atom_id res chain seq x y z
N MET A 1 -6.14 -28.02 13.14
CA MET A 1 -5.62 -26.66 12.86
C MET A 1 -6.20 -25.74 13.92
N PHE A 2 -5.43 -25.36 14.94
CA PHE A 2 -5.93 -24.50 16.02
C PHE A 2 -6.00 -23.06 15.52
N LYS A 3 -7.22 -22.53 15.42
CA LYS A 3 -7.46 -21.11 15.13
C LYS A 3 -7.07 -20.34 16.40
N SER A 4 -5.98 -19.56 16.35
CA SER A 4 -5.70 -18.67 17.48
C SER A 4 -6.84 -17.65 17.59
N HIS A 5 -7.46 -17.58 18.76
CA HIS A 5 -8.38 -16.49 19.04
C HIS A 5 -7.53 -15.22 19.14
N TYR A 6 -7.72 -14.29 18.20
CA TYR A 6 -7.09 -12.97 18.28
C TYR A 6 -7.45 -12.32 19.61
N GLN A 7 -6.44 -12.08 20.45
CA GLN A 7 -6.57 -11.35 21.71
C GLN A 7 -5.85 -10.01 21.58
N ASN A 8 -6.51 -8.93 21.98
CA ASN A 8 -5.94 -7.59 22.04
C ASN A 8 -6.45 -6.89 23.31
N ASN A 9 -5.58 -6.10 23.94
CA ASN A 9 -5.91 -5.31 25.13
C ASN A 9 -5.76 -3.83 24.78
N TRP A 10 -6.76 -3.03 25.18
CA TRP A 10 -6.75 -1.58 24.94
C TRP A 10 -6.81 -0.83 26.26
N ILE A 11 -6.10 0.30 26.31
CA ILE A 11 -6.18 1.27 27.40
C ILE A 11 -6.92 2.48 26.85
N THR A 12 -7.93 2.96 27.59
CA THR A 12 -8.70 4.14 27.22
C THR A 12 -8.99 5.00 28.45
N ASN A 13 -9.00 6.31 28.24
CA ASN A 13 -9.46 7.29 29.22
C ASN A 13 -10.98 7.53 29.15
N HIS A 14 -11.68 6.89 28.20
CA HIS A 14 -13.14 6.94 28.13
C HIS A 14 -13.76 6.02 29.18
N GLN A 15 -14.78 6.52 29.88
CA GLN A 15 -15.59 5.68 30.76
C GLN A 15 -16.31 4.62 29.92
N ILE A 16 -16.13 3.35 30.27
CA ILE A 16 -16.75 2.23 29.54
C ILE A 16 -18.17 2.02 30.05
N THR A 17 -19.13 1.99 29.12
CA THR A 17 -20.54 1.68 29.37
C THR A 17 -21.03 0.68 28.32
N GLU A 18 -22.12 -0.04 28.62
CA GLU A 18 -22.73 -0.99 27.66
C GLU A 18 -23.06 -0.34 26.31
N ASN A 19 -23.39 0.96 26.31
CA ASN A 19 -23.77 1.70 25.11
C ASN A 19 -22.59 2.20 24.27
N ASN A 20 -21.36 2.24 24.81
CA ASN A 20 -20.19 2.76 24.10
C ASN A 20 -19.08 1.72 23.85
N VAL A 21 -19.15 0.55 24.50
CA VAL A 21 -18.14 -0.50 24.39
C VAL A 21 -17.93 -0.94 22.93
N GLU A 22 -19.00 -1.10 22.15
CA GLU A 22 -18.90 -1.49 20.74
C GLU A 22 -18.14 -0.44 19.91
N LYS A 23 -18.42 0.86 20.14
CA LYS A 23 -17.75 1.96 19.45
C LYS A 23 -16.26 2.04 19.81
N ILE A 24 -15.94 1.88 21.10
CA ILE A 24 -14.55 1.88 21.60
C ILE A 24 -13.76 0.71 20.98
N VAL A 25 -14.35 -0.49 20.94
CA VAL A 25 -13.72 -1.67 20.33
C VAL A 25 -13.50 -1.45 18.82
N LYS A 26 -14.50 -0.91 18.11
CA LYS A 26 -14.35 -0.57 16.68
C LYS A 26 -13.20 0.42 16.46
N ALA A 27 -13.10 1.48 17.28
CA ALA A 27 -12.00 2.43 17.20
C ALA A 27 -10.63 1.78 17.45
N GLY A 28 -10.51 0.96 18.49
CA GLY A 28 -9.28 0.21 18.79
C GLY A 28 -8.84 -0.72 17.67
N ARG A 29 -9.80 -1.41 17.04
CA ARG A 29 -9.56 -2.26 15.86
C ARG A 29 -9.16 -1.45 14.63
N SER A 30 -9.79 -0.31 14.38
CA SER A 30 -9.41 0.59 13.30
C SER A 30 -7.97 1.09 13.46
N ARG A 31 -7.56 1.46 14.68
CA ARG A 31 -6.17 1.87 14.94
C ARG A 31 -5.16 0.77 14.63
N TRP A 32 -5.43 -0.45 15.11
CA TRP A 32 -4.58 -1.61 14.79
C TRP A 32 -4.52 -1.88 13.29
N LYS A 33 -5.64 -1.72 12.58
CA LYS A 33 -5.69 -1.88 11.11
C LYS A 33 -4.84 -0.82 10.40
N VAL A 34 -4.92 0.44 10.80
CA VAL A 34 -4.08 1.52 10.26
C VAL A 34 -2.59 1.21 10.48
N GLU A 35 -2.22 0.77 11.68
CA GLU A 35 -0.84 0.45 12.01
C GLU A 35 -0.32 -0.79 11.27
N ASN A 36 -1.12 -1.85 11.18
CA ASN A 36 -0.64 -3.12 10.65
C ASN A 36 -0.81 -3.26 9.13
N GLU A 37 -1.78 -2.57 8.53
CA GLU A 37 -1.97 -2.55 7.08
C GLU A 37 -1.34 -1.29 6.47
N GLY A 38 -1.77 -0.11 6.91
CA GLY A 38 -1.31 1.18 6.35
C GLY A 38 0.19 1.41 6.55
N ASN A 39 0.67 1.40 7.80
CA ASN A 39 2.08 1.67 8.07
C ASN A 39 2.98 0.55 7.52
N ASN A 40 2.50 -0.70 7.51
CA ASN A 40 3.23 -1.80 6.90
C ASN A 40 3.37 -1.62 5.39
N VAL A 41 2.32 -1.17 4.69
CA VAL A 41 2.38 -0.83 3.25
C VAL A 41 3.41 0.27 2.99
N LEU A 42 3.36 1.34 3.77
CA LEU A 42 4.30 2.46 3.64
C LEU A 42 5.75 2.02 3.88
N LYS A 43 6.00 1.12 4.81
CA LYS A 43 7.36 0.64 5.12
C LYS A 43 7.87 -0.41 4.13
N ASN A 44 7.08 -1.43 3.83
CA ASN A 44 7.57 -2.68 3.27
C ASN A 44 7.10 -2.99 1.84
N HIS A 45 6.18 -2.19 1.27
CA HIS A 45 5.51 -2.53 0.01
C HIS A 45 5.73 -1.48 -1.09
N GLY A 46 6.97 -1.02 -1.25
CA GLY A 46 7.42 -0.19 -2.38
C GLY A 46 7.48 1.31 -2.10
N TYR A 47 6.92 1.78 -0.98
CA TYR A 47 7.04 3.17 -0.55
C TYR A 47 8.29 3.42 0.31
N ASN A 48 8.93 2.36 0.85
CA ASN A 48 10.22 2.42 1.55
C ASN A 48 10.31 3.55 2.59
N LEU A 49 9.24 3.76 3.35
CA LEU A 49 9.14 4.79 4.39
C LEU A 49 9.98 4.36 5.61
N GLU A 50 11.30 4.43 5.45
CA GLU A 50 12.30 4.15 6.48
C GLU A 50 12.75 5.43 7.20
N HIS A 51 13.41 5.27 8.35
CA HIS A 51 14.00 6.36 9.14
C HIS A 51 15.08 7.18 8.39
N ASN A 52 15.45 6.78 7.17
CA ASN A 52 16.40 7.50 6.31
C ASN A 52 15.85 8.84 5.76
N PHE A 53 14.56 9.11 5.88
CA PHE A 53 13.99 10.46 5.77
C PHE A 53 14.15 11.28 7.06
N GLY A 54 15.11 10.97 7.95
CA GLY A 54 15.35 11.72 9.19
C GLY A 54 16.76 12.27 9.36
N HIS A 55 17.70 11.92 8.46
CA HIS A 55 19.14 12.20 8.64
C HIS A 55 19.75 13.14 7.58
N GLY A 56 18.97 13.57 6.59
CA GLY A 56 19.41 14.49 5.54
C GLY A 56 19.11 15.96 5.85
N GLN A 57 19.96 16.85 5.32
CA GLN A 57 19.88 18.32 5.31
C GLN A 57 18.46 18.89 5.45
N SER A 58 18.33 19.95 6.24
CA SER A 58 17.11 20.70 6.58
C SER A 58 16.04 20.63 5.47
N HIS A 59 14.87 20.06 5.78
CA HIS A 59 13.66 19.97 4.92
C HIS A 59 13.65 18.95 3.76
N LEU A 60 14.78 18.41 3.29
CA LEU A 60 14.77 17.44 2.18
C LEU A 60 14.01 16.15 2.56
N CYS A 61 14.24 15.72 3.78
CA CYS A 61 13.60 14.61 4.44
C CYS A 61 12.06 14.75 4.51
N GLU A 62 11.58 15.90 4.98
CA GLU A 62 10.15 16.23 5.09
C GLU A 62 9.48 16.33 3.72
N PHE A 63 10.19 16.89 2.73
CA PHE A 63 9.70 17.02 1.37
C PHE A 63 9.53 15.65 0.70
N LEU A 64 10.54 14.78 0.79
CA LEU A 64 10.46 13.43 0.23
C LEU A 64 9.39 12.59 0.93
N LEU A 65 9.25 12.71 2.26
CA LEU A 65 8.16 12.09 3.01
C LEU A 65 6.80 12.56 2.50
N SER A 66 6.63 13.86 2.30
CA SER A 66 5.38 14.44 1.80
C SER A 66 5.02 13.94 0.39
N LEU A 67 6.00 13.88 -0.52
CA LEU A 67 5.81 13.31 -1.86
C LEU A 67 5.43 11.82 -1.82
N ASN A 68 6.04 11.08 -0.90
CA ASN A 68 5.78 9.65 -0.73
C ASN A 68 4.36 9.39 -0.21
N LEU A 69 3.92 10.16 0.80
CA LEU A 69 2.55 10.15 1.30
C LEU A 69 1.56 10.58 0.22
N LEU A 70 1.90 11.60 -0.57
CA LEU A 70 1.07 12.05 -1.69
C LEU A 70 0.89 10.94 -2.74
N ALA A 71 1.97 10.25 -3.13
CA ALA A 71 1.91 9.12 -4.04
C ALA A 71 1.06 7.97 -3.47
N PHE A 72 1.19 7.68 -2.17
CA PHE A 72 0.35 6.70 -1.49
C PHE A 72 -1.14 7.04 -1.54
N LEU A 73 -1.49 8.30 -1.27
CA LEU A 73 -2.86 8.79 -1.37
C LEU A 73 -3.38 8.74 -2.81
N PHE A 74 -2.60 9.17 -3.80
CA PHE A 74 -2.99 9.09 -5.20
C PHE A 74 -3.23 7.65 -5.65
N HIS A 75 -2.38 6.70 -5.28
CA HIS A 75 -2.59 5.28 -5.58
C HIS A 75 -3.84 4.73 -4.90
N THR A 76 -4.17 5.21 -3.70
CA THR A 76 -5.41 4.86 -3.01
C THR A 76 -6.64 5.39 -3.74
N VAL A 77 -6.60 6.65 -4.20
CA VAL A 77 -7.67 7.24 -5.01
C VAL A 77 -7.83 6.49 -6.34
N LEU A 78 -6.73 6.17 -7.02
CA LEU A 78 -6.75 5.38 -8.27
C LEU A 78 -7.37 3.99 -8.06
N ASP A 79 -7.07 3.32 -6.94
CA ASP A 79 -7.70 2.04 -6.58
C ASP A 79 -9.22 2.16 -6.42
N LEU A 80 -9.75 3.35 -6.09
CA LEU A 80 -11.18 3.58 -5.92
C LEU A 80 -11.89 3.96 -7.22
N VAL A 81 -11.23 4.75 -8.09
CA VAL A 81 -11.92 5.42 -9.20
C VAL A 81 -11.45 5.02 -10.59
N ASN A 82 -10.30 4.35 -10.71
CA ASN A 82 -9.70 4.04 -12.01
C ASN A 82 -9.71 2.53 -12.30
N HIS A 83 -10.63 2.11 -13.16
CA HIS A 83 -10.81 0.71 -13.52
C HIS A 83 -9.59 0.07 -14.21
N THR A 84 -8.86 0.82 -15.05
CA THR A 84 -7.63 0.33 -15.69
C THR A 84 -6.56 0.03 -14.64
N TYR A 85 -6.38 0.95 -13.68
CA TYR A 85 -5.46 0.78 -12.57
C TYR A 85 -5.83 -0.42 -11.69
N GLN A 86 -7.12 -0.58 -11.35
CA GLN A 86 -7.63 -1.73 -10.60
C GLN A 86 -7.26 -3.05 -11.28
N LYS A 87 -7.51 -3.18 -12.59
CA LYS A 87 -7.15 -4.37 -13.37
C LYS A 87 -5.65 -4.65 -13.35
N ILE A 88 -4.81 -3.62 -13.47
CA ILE A 88 -3.35 -3.79 -13.37
C ILE A 88 -2.96 -4.29 -11.98
N ARG A 89 -3.61 -3.81 -10.93
CA ARG A 89 -3.32 -4.20 -9.54
C ARG A 89 -3.79 -5.61 -9.21
N GLU A 90 -4.84 -6.10 -9.87
CA GLU A 90 -5.24 -7.51 -9.83
C GLU A 90 -4.22 -8.40 -10.54
N LEU A 91 -3.68 -7.93 -11.68
CA LEU A 91 -2.68 -8.64 -12.45
C LEU A 91 -1.31 -8.69 -11.74
N LEU A 92 -0.86 -7.53 -11.26
CA LEU A 92 0.37 -7.31 -10.51
C LEU A 92 0.07 -7.41 -9.02
N VAL A 93 -0.23 -8.64 -8.59
CA VAL A 93 -0.74 -9.01 -7.25
C VAL A 93 -0.02 -8.29 -6.10
N THR A 94 1.31 -8.12 -6.19
CA THR A 94 2.09 -7.41 -5.15
C THR A 94 2.42 -5.99 -5.57
N ARG A 95 2.31 -5.04 -4.62
CA ARG A 95 2.72 -3.64 -4.86
C ARG A 95 4.19 -3.53 -5.27
N THR A 96 5.05 -4.38 -4.73
CA THR A 96 6.47 -4.42 -5.11
C THR A 96 6.67 -4.81 -6.58
N SER A 97 5.93 -5.81 -7.10
CA SER A 97 5.96 -6.14 -8.53
C SER A 97 5.49 -4.96 -9.37
N PHE A 98 4.37 -4.34 -8.99
CA PHE A 98 3.85 -3.15 -9.66
C PHE A 98 4.91 -2.04 -9.80
N PHE A 99 5.58 -1.67 -8.71
CA PHE A 99 6.63 -0.64 -8.76
C PHE A 99 7.86 -1.09 -9.57
N ASN A 100 8.25 -2.36 -9.49
CA ASN A 100 9.38 -2.88 -10.25
C ASN A 100 9.11 -2.88 -11.76
N ASP A 101 7.90 -3.26 -12.17
CA ASP A 101 7.51 -3.27 -13.58
C ASP A 101 7.42 -1.85 -14.12
N ILE A 102 6.84 -0.91 -13.35
CA ILE A 102 6.83 0.51 -13.75
C ILE A 102 8.24 1.04 -13.96
N ARG A 103 9.13 0.81 -12.99
CA ARG A 103 10.52 1.26 -13.06
C ARG A 103 11.24 0.65 -14.27
N THR A 104 11.01 -0.63 -14.55
CA THR A 104 11.65 -1.33 -15.67
C THR A 104 11.13 -0.78 -17.00
N LEU A 105 9.81 -0.70 -17.17
CA LEU A 105 9.21 -0.25 -18.42
C LEU A 105 9.58 1.19 -18.74
N LEU A 106 9.51 2.11 -17.77
CA LEU A 106 9.89 3.51 -17.98
C LEU A 106 11.39 3.71 -18.20
N LYS A 107 12.23 2.74 -17.83
CA LYS A 107 13.68 2.77 -18.12
C LYS A 107 13.99 2.42 -19.57
N TYR A 108 13.19 1.56 -20.19
CA TYR A 108 13.48 1.00 -21.53
C TYR A 108 12.54 1.51 -22.63
N PHE A 109 11.34 1.96 -22.27
CA PHE A 109 10.31 2.40 -23.20
C PHE A 109 9.85 3.82 -22.91
N TRP A 110 9.58 4.56 -23.97
CA TRP A 110 8.92 5.85 -23.89
C TRP A 110 7.43 5.68 -24.23
N PHE A 111 6.56 6.33 -23.45
CA PHE A 111 5.12 6.33 -23.65
C PHE A 111 4.62 7.75 -23.76
N LYS A 112 3.63 7.99 -24.64
CA LYS A 112 3.10 9.34 -24.85
C LYS A 112 2.31 9.85 -23.65
N ASN A 113 1.65 8.95 -22.92
CA ASN A 113 0.82 9.26 -21.76
C ASN A 113 0.65 8.04 -20.85
N TRP A 114 0.11 8.27 -19.65
CA TRP A 114 -0.15 7.21 -18.67
C TRP A 114 -1.16 6.16 -19.14
N SER A 115 -2.13 6.52 -19.98
CA SER A 115 -3.12 5.57 -20.48
C SER A 115 -2.48 4.53 -21.41
N GLU A 116 -1.62 4.96 -22.33
CA GLU A 116 -0.85 4.05 -23.19
C GLU A 116 0.08 3.15 -22.38
N PHE A 117 0.75 3.72 -21.38
CA PHE A 117 1.60 2.98 -20.46
C PHE A 117 0.84 1.88 -19.70
N PHE A 118 -0.31 2.23 -19.10
CA PHE A 118 -1.12 1.26 -18.37
C PHE A 118 -1.77 0.23 -19.28
N LEU A 119 -2.18 0.62 -20.49
CA LEU A 119 -2.69 -0.32 -21.48
C LEU A 119 -1.60 -1.32 -21.89
N PHE A 120 -0.36 -0.86 -22.10
CA PHE A 120 0.77 -1.73 -22.42
C PHE A 120 0.99 -2.81 -21.34
N ILE A 121 0.93 -2.42 -20.06
CA ILE A 121 1.01 -3.40 -18.96
C ILE A 121 -0.14 -4.42 -19.04
N LEU A 122 -1.36 -3.98 -19.35
CA LEU A 122 -2.50 -4.89 -19.44
C LEU A 122 -2.44 -5.85 -20.64
N THR A 123 -1.88 -5.41 -21.77
CA THR A 123 -1.86 -6.21 -23.00
C THR A 123 -0.66 -7.15 -23.08
N GLU A 124 0.52 -6.68 -22.68
CA GLU A 124 1.78 -7.40 -22.88
C GLU A 124 2.23 -8.21 -21.65
N TYR A 125 1.56 -8.07 -20.51
CA TYR A 125 1.93 -8.83 -19.33
C TYR A 125 1.56 -10.30 -19.50
N VAL A 126 2.58 -11.12 -19.68
CA VAL A 126 2.49 -12.58 -19.60
C VAL A 126 2.76 -12.98 -18.15
N PRO A 127 1.77 -13.54 -17.42
CA PRO A 127 2.03 -14.06 -16.09
C PRO A 127 3.10 -15.15 -16.21
N LEU A 128 4.20 -15.01 -15.48
CA LEU A 128 5.11 -16.13 -15.27
C LEU A 128 4.28 -17.21 -14.56
N LYS A 129 3.86 -18.25 -15.31
CA LYS A 129 3.29 -19.45 -14.71
C LYS A 129 4.32 -19.92 -13.69
N LYS A 130 3.94 -19.96 -12.41
CA LYS A 130 4.74 -20.70 -11.40
C LYS A 130 4.87 -22.11 -11.93
N ILE A 131 6.02 -22.43 -12.51
CA ILE A 131 6.44 -23.80 -12.70
C ILE A 131 6.63 -24.31 -11.28
N ASN A 132 5.67 -25.09 -10.79
CA ASN A 132 5.83 -25.78 -9.53
C ASN A 132 7.04 -26.70 -9.69
N SER A 133 8.19 -26.29 -9.15
CA SER A 133 9.31 -27.18 -8.91
C SER A 133 8.80 -28.30 -8.01
N SER A 134 8.71 -29.50 -8.59
CA SER A 134 8.40 -30.74 -7.87
C SER A 134 9.50 -31.10 -6.89
#